data_AF-A0A286ZJ76-F1
#
_entry.id   AF-A0A286ZJ76-F1
#
_cell.length_a   1.000
_cell.length_b   1.000
_cell.length_c   1.000
_cell.angle_alpha   90.00
_cell.angle_beta   90.00
_cell.angle_gamma   90.00
#
_symmetry.space_group_name_H-M   'P 1'
#
loop_
_entity.id
_entity.type
_entity.pdbx_description
1 polymer ?
#
loop_
_entity_poly.entity_id
_entity_poly.type
_entity_poly.pdbx_seq_one_letter_code
_entity_poly.pdbx_strand_id
1 'polypeptide(L)'
;MQKDVIHAHCKMKALIWTLSVLFFLLMGIGQCRGGQFKIKKITQRRYPRATDGKEEVKKCAYTFLVPEQKITGPICVNTKGQDAGTIKDMITRMDLENLKDVLSRQKREIDVLQLVVDVDGNIVNEVKLLRKESRNMNSRVTQLYMQLLHEIIRKRDNSLELSQLENKILNVTTEMLKMATRYRELEVKYASLTDLVNNQSVMITLLEEQCLRIFSRQDPHLSPPLVQVVPQHIPNSHQYTPGLLGGNEIQRDPGYPRDLMPPPDLATPPTKSPFKIPPVTFINEGPFKDCQHAKEAGHSVSGIYMIKPENSNGPMQLWCENSLDPGGWTVIQKRTDGSVNFFRNWENYKKGFGNTDGEYWLGLENIYMLSNQDNYKLLIELEDWSDKKVYAEYSSFRLEPESEFYRLRLGTYQGNAGDSMMWHNGKQFTTLDRDKDMYAGNCAHFHKGGWWYNACAHSNLNGVWYRGGHYRSRYQDGIFWAEYRGGSYSLRAVQMMIKPID
;
A
#
# COMPACT_ATOMS: atom_id res chain seq x y z
N MET A 1 -34.76 -42.07 1.93
CA MET A 1 -33.72 -41.06 2.21
C MET A 1 -32.39 -41.67 2.72
N GLN A 2 -32.00 -42.85 2.23
CA GLN A 2 -30.75 -43.53 2.64
C GLN A 2 -29.99 -44.17 1.46
N LYS A 3 -30.50 -44.03 0.23
CA LYS A 3 -29.85 -44.49 -1.00
C LYS A 3 -29.03 -43.40 -1.71
N ASP A 4 -29.33 -42.13 -1.46
CA ASP A 4 -28.63 -41.00 -2.11
C ASP A 4 -27.28 -40.65 -1.49
N VAL A 5 -27.06 -41.04 -0.22
CA VAL A 5 -25.79 -40.80 0.50
C VAL A 5 -24.68 -41.75 0.05
N ILE A 6 -25.03 -42.97 -0.38
CA ILE A 6 -24.07 -43.98 -0.84
C ILE A 6 -23.54 -43.64 -2.24
N HIS A 7 -24.37 -43.02 -3.08
CA HIS A 7 -24.00 -42.66 -4.45
C HIS A 7 -23.04 -41.44 -4.50
N ALA A 8 -23.17 -40.51 -3.55
CA ALA A 8 -22.25 -39.38 -3.42
C ALA A 8 -20.86 -39.80 -2.90
N HIS A 9 -20.81 -40.78 -2.00
CA HIS A 9 -19.55 -41.28 -1.43
C HIS A 9 -18.70 -42.07 -2.45
N CYS A 10 -19.33 -42.69 -3.44
CA CYS A 10 -18.64 -43.46 -4.48
C CYS A 10 -18.02 -42.56 -5.57
N LYS A 11 -18.65 -41.42 -5.89
CA LYS A 11 -18.11 -40.44 -6.86
C LYS A 11 -16.90 -39.66 -6.30
N MET A 12 -16.88 -39.41 -4.99
CA MET A 12 -15.78 -38.67 -4.34
C MET A 12 -14.49 -39.50 -4.26
N LYS A 13 -14.60 -40.82 -4.04
CA LYS A 13 -13.44 -41.74 -4.04
C LYS A 13 -12.83 -41.96 -5.44
N ALA A 14 -13.64 -41.93 -6.49
CA ALA A 14 -13.17 -42.04 -7.88
C ALA A 14 -12.37 -40.80 -8.31
N LEU A 15 -12.78 -39.59 -7.90
CA LEU A 15 -12.05 -38.36 -8.22
C LEU A 15 -10.67 -38.29 -7.55
N ILE A 16 -10.59 -38.78 -6.30
CA ILE A 16 -9.35 -38.80 -5.52
C ILE A 16 -8.33 -39.78 -6.14
N TRP A 17 -8.79 -40.94 -6.64
CA TRP A 17 -7.93 -41.90 -7.35
C TRP A 17 -7.41 -41.34 -8.69
N THR A 18 -8.23 -40.60 -9.44
CA THR A 18 -7.80 -40.02 -10.73
C THR A 18 -6.78 -38.89 -10.56
N LEU A 19 -6.83 -38.14 -9.45
CA LEU A 19 -5.88 -37.06 -9.16
C LEU A 19 -4.53 -37.60 -8.66
N SER A 20 -4.52 -38.70 -7.89
CA SER A 20 -3.28 -39.34 -7.43
C SER A 20 -2.48 -40.00 -8.58
N VAL A 21 -3.16 -40.56 -9.58
CA VAL A 21 -2.49 -41.16 -10.75
C VAL A 21 -1.90 -40.08 -11.67
N LEU A 22 -2.53 -38.90 -11.77
CA LEU A 22 -2.00 -37.77 -12.52
C LEU A 22 -0.75 -37.15 -11.86
N PHE A 23 -0.65 -37.23 -10.53
CA PHE A 23 0.49 -36.72 -9.77
C PHE A 23 1.73 -37.64 -9.85
N PHE A 24 1.53 -38.96 -10.00
CA PHE A 24 2.62 -39.92 -10.19
C PHE A 24 3.24 -39.92 -11.60
N LEU A 25 2.52 -39.42 -12.62
CA LEU A 25 3.01 -39.35 -14.00
C LEU A 25 3.88 -38.10 -14.29
N LEU A 26 3.90 -37.11 -13.40
CA LEU A 26 4.66 -35.85 -13.58
C LEU A 26 6.03 -35.82 -12.88
N MET A 27 6.39 -36.84 -12.10
CA MET A 27 7.67 -36.91 -11.36
C MET A 27 8.64 -37.97 -11.90
N GLY A 28 8.45 -38.42 -13.14
CA GLY A 28 9.12 -39.60 -13.69
C GLY A 28 10.01 -39.37 -14.91
N ILE A 29 10.81 -38.30 -15.00
CA ILE A 29 11.92 -38.25 -15.98
C ILE A 29 13.10 -37.48 -15.38
N GLY A 30 14.09 -38.21 -14.85
CA GLY A 30 15.30 -37.61 -14.32
C GLY A 30 16.33 -38.61 -13.87
N GLN A 31 16.87 -39.42 -14.79
CA GLN A 31 18.22 -40.00 -14.67
C GLN A 31 18.64 -40.72 -15.96
N CYS A 32 19.66 -40.20 -16.63
CA CYS A 32 20.53 -41.01 -17.50
C CYS A 32 21.99 -40.62 -17.31
N ARG A 33 22.78 -41.64 -16.96
CA ARG A 33 24.23 -41.66 -16.74
C ARG A 33 24.98 -41.58 -18.08
N GLY A 34 26.22 -41.10 -18.02
CA GLY A 34 27.04 -40.73 -19.18
C GLY A 34 27.66 -41.85 -20.03
N GLY A 35 28.32 -41.43 -21.12
CA GLY A 35 29.06 -42.28 -22.05
C GLY A 35 29.58 -41.54 -23.30
N GLN A 36 30.77 -40.95 -23.18
CA GLN A 36 31.84 -40.68 -24.17
C GLN A 36 31.66 -40.66 -25.73
N PHE A 37 32.36 -39.66 -26.30
CA PHE A 37 33.31 -39.68 -27.44
C PHE A 37 32.97 -39.14 -28.86
N LYS A 38 33.87 -38.23 -29.28
CA LYS A 38 34.44 -37.92 -30.61
C LYS A 38 33.89 -36.76 -31.46
N ILE A 39 34.66 -35.68 -31.34
CA ILE A 39 35.04 -34.63 -32.30
C ILE A 39 34.98 -35.05 -33.79
N LYS A 40 34.32 -34.22 -34.61
CA LYS A 40 34.79 -33.84 -35.96
C LYS A 40 34.49 -32.35 -36.20
N LYS A 41 35.55 -31.55 -36.33
CA LYS A 41 35.52 -30.20 -36.89
C LYS A 41 35.41 -30.31 -38.41
N ILE A 42 34.50 -29.53 -39.02
CA ILE A 42 34.63 -29.05 -40.40
C ILE A 42 34.42 -27.55 -40.39
N THR A 43 35.35 -26.86 -41.02
CA THR A 43 35.56 -25.42 -41.02
C THR A 43 34.90 -24.75 -42.23
N GLN A 44 34.48 -23.49 -42.01
CA GLN A 44 34.38 -22.37 -42.96
C GLN A 44 33.33 -22.37 -44.10
N ARG A 45 32.47 -21.35 -44.09
CA ARG A 45 32.63 -20.14 -44.93
C ARG A 45 31.68 -19.01 -44.49
N ARG A 46 32.24 -17.81 -44.25
CA ARG A 46 31.56 -16.49 -44.35
C ARG A 46 31.80 -15.97 -45.78
N TYR A 47 30.85 -15.29 -46.42
CA TYR A 47 30.57 -13.84 -46.44
C TYR A 47 29.39 -13.60 -47.47
N PRO A 48 28.80 -12.39 -47.67
CA PRO A 48 28.08 -11.48 -46.76
C PRO A 48 26.74 -10.88 -47.33
N ARG A 49 26.03 -10.13 -46.46
CA ARG A 49 25.05 -9.01 -46.64
C ARG A 49 23.97 -9.03 -47.76
N ALA A 50 22.72 -8.84 -47.34
CA ALA A 50 21.83 -7.79 -47.87
C ALA A 50 20.74 -7.42 -46.85
N THR A 51 20.54 -6.11 -46.71
CA THR A 51 19.47 -5.39 -45.98
C THR A 51 18.13 -5.52 -46.71
N ASP A 52 17.00 -5.60 -46.00
CA ASP A 52 15.90 -4.61 -46.04
C ASP A 52 14.66 -5.07 -45.23
N GLY A 53 14.05 -4.10 -44.55
CA GLY A 53 12.62 -3.90 -44.34
C GLY A 53 11.64 -5.01 -43.95
N LYS A 54 11.01 -4.77 -42.78
CA LYS A 54 9.63 -5.05 -42.36
C LYS A 54 9.34 -6.35 -41.63
N GLU A 55 9.06 -6.18 -40.32
CA GLU A 55 8.40 -7.13 -39.44
C GLU A 55 7.02 -7.52 -39.98
N GLU A 56 6.91 -8.74 -40.47
CA GLU A 56 5.62 -9.43 -40.59
C GLU A 56 5.45 -10.44 -39.45
N VAL A 57 4.28 -10.35 -38.83
CA VAL A 57 3.74 -11.19 -37.76
C VAL A 57 3.98 -12.68 -38.06
N LYS A 58 4.77 -13.36 -37.21
CA LYS A 58 4.94 -14.82 -37.26
C LYS A 58 3.59 -15.51 -37.01
N LYS A 59 2.90 -15.90 -38.08
CA LYS A 59 1.79 -16.85 -38.03
C LYS A 59 2.38 -18.26 -37.95
N CYS A 60 2.09 -18.99 -36.88
CA CYS A 60 2.36 -20.41 -36.81
C CYS A 60 1.47 -21.13 -37.84
N ALA A 61 2.08 -21.75 -38.85
CA ALA A 61 1.42 -22.72 -39.72
C ALA A 61 1.53 -24.11 -39.07
N TYR A 62 0.41 -24.82 -38.97
CA TYR A 62 0.38 -26.23 -38.57
C TYR A 62 0.18 -27.08 -39.82
N THR A 63 0.99 -28.13 -39.97
CA THR A 63 0.88 -29.13 -41.04
C THR A 63 0.35 -30.41 -40.42
N PHE A 64 -0.83 -30.88 -40.84
CA PHE A 64 -1.31 -32.21 -40.46
C PHE A 64 -0.61 -33.26 -41.32
N LEU A 65 0.22 -34.09 -40.69
CA LEU A 65 0.74 -35.31 -41.30
C LEU A 65 -0.29 -36.42 -41.09
N VAL A 66 -1.01 -36.77 -42.16
CA VAL A 66 -1.85 -37.97 -42.20
C VAL A 66 -0.92 -39.19 -42.33
N PRO A 67 -0.96 -40.17 -41.43
CA PRO A 67 -0.15 -41.38 -41.58
C PRO A 67 -0.61 -42.17 -42.81
N GLU A 68 0.33 -42.56 -43.67
CA GLU A 68 0.04 -43.54 -44.73
C GLU A 68 -0.38 -44.87 -44.08
N GLN A 69 -1.65 -45.23 -44.20
CA GLN A 69 -2.10 -46.58 -43.92
C GLN A 69 -1.58 -47.51 -45.02
N LYS A 70 -0.47 -48.20 -44.74
CA LYS A 70 0.01 -49.29 -45.59
C LYS A 70 -0.98 -50.44 -45.53
N ILE A 71 -1.72 -50.65 -46.62
CA ILE A 71 -2.50 -51.85 -46.85
C ILE A 71 -1.52 -53.04 -46.85
N THR A 72 -1.54 -53.83 -45.78
CA THR A 72 -0.74 -55.05 -45.65
C THR A 72 -1.66 -56.24 -45.82
N GLY A 73 -1.80 -56.67 -47.07
CA GLY A 73 -2.48 -57.89 -47.47
C GLY A 73 -2.23 -58.15 -48.95
N PRO A 74 -2.00 -59.41 -49.38
CA PRO A 74 -1.82 -59.71 -50.79
C PRO A 74 -3.12 -59.41 -51.54
N ILE A 75 -3.06 -58.43 -52.45
CA ILE A 75 -4.12 -58.21 -53.44
C ILE A 75 -3.99 -59.32 -54.47
N CYS A 76 -4.80 -60.36 -54.35
CA CYS A 76 -4.91 -61.40 -55.37
C CYS A 76 -5.72 -60.89 -56.56
N VAL A 77 -5.05 -60.35 -57.57
CA VAL A 77 -5.65 -60.15 -58.90
C VAL A 77 -5.48 -61.45 -59.69
N ASN A 78 -6.58 -62.15 -59.93
CA ASN A 78 -6.59 -63.36 -60.74
C ASN A 78 -6.50 -62.99 -62.23
N THR A 79 -5.29 -62.90 -62.78
CA THR A 79 -5.04 -62.81 -64.22
C THR A 79 -4.86 -64.21 -64.82
N LYS A 80 -5.96 -64.98 -64.86
CA LYS A 80 -6.06 -66.07 -65.85
C LYS A 80 -6.89 -65.56 -67.01
N GLY A 81 -6.25 -65.55 -68.18
CA GLY A 81 -6.81 -65.02 -69.41
C GLY A 81 -8.16 -65.63 -69.73
N GLN A 82 -9.13 -64.74 -69.95
CA GLN A 82 -10.23 -64.97 -70.86
C GLN A 82 -10.35 -63.70 -71.71
N ASP A 83 -9.87 -63.86 -72.94
CA ASP A 83 -10.24 -63.19 -74.18
C ASP A 83 -10.69 -61.72 -74.10
N ALA A 84 -9.88 -60.88 -74.73
CA ALA A 84 -10.07 -59.45 -74.95
C ALA A 84 -11.25 -59.11 -75.90
N GLY A 85 -12.36 -59.86 -75.84
CA GLY A 85 -13.54 -59.69 -76.69
C GLY A 85 -14.83 -59.28 -75.96
N THR A 86 -14.89 -59.32 -74.63
CA THR A 86 -16.19 -59.23 -73.91
C THR A 86 -16.17 -58.38 -72.63
N ILE A 87 -15.36 -57.31 -72.59
CA ILE A 87 -15.34 -56.34 -71.45
C ILE A 87 -16.00 -54.99 -71.82
N LYS A 88 -16.48 -54.83 -73.06
CA LYS A 88 -17.26 -53.63 -73.43
C LYS A 88 -18.72 -53.65 -72.96
N ASP A 89 -19.21 -54.78 -72.46
CA ASP A 89 -20.63 -55.01 -72.14
C ASP A 89 -20.95 -55.12 -70.64
N MET A 90 -20.00 -54.78 -69.75
CA MET A 90 -20.23 -54.83 -68.29
C MET A 90 -20.25 -53.45 -67.61
N ILE A 91 -20.41 -52.37 -68.39
CA ILE A 91 -20.91 -51.10 -67.85
C ILE A 91 -22.36 -51.02 -68.28
N THR A 92 -23.26 -51.42 -67.39
CA THR A 92 -24.68 -51.30 -67.71
C THR A 92 -25.05 -49.82 -67.71
N ARG A 93 -25.94 -49.40 -68.62
CA ARG A 93 -26.47 -48.03 -68.66
C ARG A 93 -27.01 -47.56 -67.30
N MET A 94 -27.47 -48.51 -66.49
CA MET A 94 -27.95 -48.33 -65.12
C MET A 94 -26.83 -47.90 -64.15
N ASP A 95 -25.60 -48.38 -64.31
CA ASP A 95 -24.46 -47.98 -63.47
C ASP A 95 -24.05 -46.53 -63.73
N LEU A 96 -24.07 -46.10 -65.00
CA LEU A 96 -23.84 -44.70 -65.38
C LEU A 96 -24.97 -43.78 -64.92
N GLU A 97 -26.22 -44.24 -64.96
CA GLU A 97 -27.37 -43.48 -64.45
C GLU A 97 -27.34 -43.36 -62.92
N ASN A 98 -26.94 -44.42 -62.19
CA ASN A 98 -26.76 -44.39 -60.74
C ASN A 98 -25.63 -43.43 -60.33
N LEU A 99 -24.48 -43.46 -61.03
CA LEU A 99 -23.39 -42.53 -60.77
C LEU A 99 -23.81 -41.08 -61.03
N LYS A 100 -24.58 -40.85 -62.10
CA LYS A 100 -25.12 -39.53 -62.44
C LYS A 100 -26.11 -39.04 -61.39
N ASP A 101 -26.93 -39.92 -60.82
CA ASP A 101 -27.85 -39.55 -59.74
C ASP A 101 -27.09 -39.16 -58.47
N VAL A 102 -26.08 -39.95 -58.06
CA VAL A 102 -25.22 -39.65 -56.90
C VAL A 102 -24.46 -38.34 -57.07
N LEU A 103 -23.87 -38.09 -58.24
CA LEU A 103 -23.21 -36.82 -58.55
C LEU A 103 -24.19 -35.64 -58.52
N SER A 104 -25.42 -35.84 -59.00
CA SER A 104 -26.45 -34.80 -58.95
C SER A 104 -26.90 -34.49 -57.52
N ARG A 105 -26.92 -35.47 -56.63
CA ARG A 105 -27.20 -35.28 -55.20
C ARG A 105 -26.06 -34.56 -54.50
N GLN A 106 -24.82 -35.00 -54.71
CA GLN A 106 -23.65 -34.34 -54.12
C GLN A 106 -23.53 -32.87 -54.56
N LYS A 107 -23.83 -32.58 -55.84
CA LYS A 107 -23.84 -31.20 -56.33
C LYS A 107 -24.86 -30.32 -55.60
N ARG A 108 -26.08 -30.83 -55.39
CA ARG A 108 -27.13 -30.11 -54.64
C ARG A 108 -26.74 -29.89 -53.18
N GLU A 109 -26.10 -30.88 -52.54
CA GLU A 109 -25.61 -30.75 -51.16
C GLU A 109 -24.52 -29.68 -51.05
N ILE A 110 -23.58 -29.63 -52.01
CA ILE A 110 -22.55 -28.60 -52.06
C ILE A 110 -23.16 -27.21 -52.24
N ASP A 111 -24.13 -27.05 -53.15
CA ASP A 111 -24.79 -25.76 -53.40
C ASP A 111 -25.55 -25.25 -52.14
N VAL A 112 -26.18 -26.16 -51.38
CA VAL A 112 -26.84 -25.82 -50.11
C VAL A 112 -25.82 -25.45 -49.03
N LEU A 113 -24.72 -26.20 -48.91
CA LEU A 113 -23.67 -25.91 -47.94
C LEU A 113 -22.98 -24.57 -48.22
N GLN A 114 -22.82 -24.21 -49.50
CA GLN A 114 -22.23 -22.93 -49.89
C GLN A 114 -23.09 -21.74 -49.45
N LEU A 115 -24.42 -21.87 -49.55
CA LEU A 115 -25.36 -20.86 -49.08
C LEU A 115 -25.28 -20.63 -47.55
N VAL A 116 -25.10 -21.72 -46.78
CA VAL A 116 -24.95 -21.65 -45.32
C VAL A 116 -23.63 -20.99 -44.93
N VAL A 117 -22.55 -21.30 -45.63
CA VAL A 117 -21.22 -20.70 -45.40
C VAL A 117 -21.23 -19.18 -45.66
N ASP A 118 -21.97 -18.71 -46.67
CA ASP A 118 -22.09 -17.27 -46.96
C ASP A 118 -22.87 -16.51 -45.87
N VAL A 119 -23.95 -17.11 -45.34
CA VAL A 119 -24.71 -16.53 -44.22
C VAL A 119 -23.87 -16.48 -42.94
N ASP A 120 -23.14 -17.56 -42.63
CA ASP A 120 -22.22 -17.61 -41.49
C ASP A 120 -21.07 -16.60 -41.64
N GLY A 121 -20.57 -16.38 -42.87
CA GLY A 121 -19.57 -15.36 -43.16
C GLY A 121 -20.03 -13.94 -42.82
N ASN A 122 -21.28 -13.60 -43.13
CA ASN A 122 -21.86 -12.30 -42.81
C ASN A 122 -22.05 -12.10 -41.30
N ILE A 123 -22.55 -13.12 -40.59
CA ILE A 123 -22.69 -13.09 -39.13
C ILE A 123 -21.33 -12.91 -38.44
N VAL A 124 -20.29 -13.58 -38.93
CA VAL A 124 -18.92 -13.42 -38.39
C VAL A 124 -18.41 -11.99 -38.56
N ASN A 125 -18.72 -11.32 -39.67
CA ASN A 125 -18.33 -9.93 -39.91
C ASN A 125 -19.06 -8.95 -38.98
N GLU A 126 -20.37 -9.13 -38.77
CA GLU A 126 -21.16 -8.33 -37.82
C GLU A 126 -20.64 -8.51 -36.38
N VAL A 127 -20.39 -9.75 -35.95
CA VAL A 127 -19.83 -10.05 -34.63
C VAL A 127 -18.44 -9.43 -34.46
N LYS A 128 -17.64 -9.38 -35.53
CA LYS A 128 -16.32 -8.73 -35.51
C LYS A 128 -16.44 -7.21 -35.36
N LEU A 129 -17.43 -6.59 -36.01
CA LEU A 129 -17.72 -5.17 -35.88
C LEU A 129 -18.20 -4.83 -34.47
N LEU A 130 -19.15 -5.60 -33.93
CA LEU A 130 -19.66 -5.43 -32.56
C LEU A 130 -18.56 -5.61 -31.51
N ARG A 131 -17.64 -6.57 -31.69
CA ARG A 131 -16.47 -6.72 -30.81
C ARG A 131 -15.52 -5.53 -30.88
N LYS A 132 -15.36 -4.90 -32.05
CA LYS A 132 -14.53 -3.70 -32.21
C LYS A 132 -15.18 -2.50 -31.51
N GLU A 133 -16.49 -2.33 -31.66
CA GLU A 133 -17.26 -1.28 -31.00
C GLU A 133 -17.28 -1.45 -29.49
N SER A 134 -17.48 -2.67 -28.97
CA SER A 134 -17.41 -2.99 -27.55
C SER A 134 -16.04 -2.66 -26.94
N ARG A 135 -14.94 -2.94 -27.64
CA ARG A 135 -13.59 -2.55 -27.18
C ARG A 135 -13.43 -1.03 -27.13
N ASN A 136 -13.96 -0.31 -28.12
CA ASN A 136 -13.93 1.15 -28.14
C ASN A 136 -14.77 1.73 -26.99
N MET A 137 -15.99 1.24 -26.80
CA MET A 137 -16.87 1.62 -25.69
C MET A 137 -16.19 1.38 -24.33
N ASN A 138 -15.61 0.20 -24.12
CA ASN A 138 -14.88 -0.12 -22.89
C ASN A 138 -13.68 0.79 -22.66
N SER A 139 -12.98 1.18 -23.73
CA SER A 139 -11.88 2.14 -23.62
C SER A 139 -12.37 3.53 -23.16
N ARG A 140 -13.51 3.99 -23.67
CA ARG A 140 -14.14 5.26 -23.27
C ARG A 140 -14.66 5.20 -21.83
N VAL A 141 -15.30 4.10 -21.44
CA VAL A 141 -15.74 3.89 -20.04
C VAL A 141 -14.54 3.90 -19.09
N THR A 142 -13.44 3.26 -19.47
CA THR A 142 -12.20 3.26 -18.67
C THR A 142 -11.62 4.68 -18.56
N GLN A 143 -11.62 5.46 -19.65
CA GLN A 143 -11.17 6.86 -19.61
C GLN A 143 -12.05 7.72 -18.69
N LEU A 144 -13.38 7.61 -18.79
CA LEU A 144 -14.30 8.35 -17.94
C LEU A 144 -14.16 7.94 -16.47
N TYR A 145 -13.98 6.65 -16.19
CA TYR A 145 -13.73 6.15 -14.84
C TYR A 145 -12.43 6.74 -14.26
N MET A 146 -11.36 6.78 -15.05
CA MET A 146 -10.09 7.39 -14.63
C MET A 146 -10.25 8.89 -14.41
N GLN A 147 -10.97 9.62 -15.27
CA GLN A 147 -11.23 11.05 -15.09
C GLN A 147 -12.00 11.33 -13.80
N LEU A 148 -13.07 10.57 -13.55
CA LEU A 148 -13.86 10.69 -12.33
C LEU A 148 -13.01 10.38 -11.08
N LEU A 149 -12.17 9.34 -11.14
CA LEU A 149 -11.28 8.99 -10.05
C LEU A 149 -10.29 10.12 -9.73
N HIS A 150 -9.68 10.73 -10.76
CA HIS A 150 -8.80 11.88 -10.58
C HIS A 150 -9.54 13.07 -9.96
N GLU A 151 -10.77 13.34 -10.39
CA GLU A 151 -11.57 14.44 -9.85
C GLU A 151 -11.96 14.20 -8.38
N ILE A 152 -12.34 12.97 -8.02
CA ILE A 152 -12.65 12.58 -6.65
C ILE A 152 -11.42 12.70 -5.75
N ILE A 153 -10.27 12.17 -6.18
CA ILE A 153 -9.01 12.25 -5.42
C ILE A 153 -8.63 13.72 -5.21
N ARG A 154 -8.64 14.52 -6.28
CA ARG A 154 -8.33 15.96 -6.19
C ARG A 154 -9.26 16.71 -5.24
N LYS A 155 -10.58 16.48 -5.31
CA LYS A 155 -11.54 17.12 -4.38
C LYS A 155 -11.30 16.68 -2.93
N ARG A 156 -10.95 15.41 -2.70
CA ARG A 156 -10.63 14.88 -1.38
C ARG A 156 -9.34 15.48 -0.81
N ASP A 157 -8.29 15.56 -1.62
CA ASP A 157 -7.00 16.12 -1.22
C ASP A 157 -7.15 17.61 -0.87
N ASN A 158 -7.88 18.39 -1.68
CA ASN A 158 -8.18 19.79 -1.37
C ASN A 158 -9.00 19.92 -0.07
N SER A 159 -9.95 19.01 0.19
CA SER A 159 -10.71 19.01 1.44
C SER A 159 -9.85 18.66 2.65
N LEU A 160 -8.86 17.79 2.49
CA LEU A 160 -7.91 17.43 3.54
C LEU A 160 -6.99 18.60 3.86
N GLU A 161 -6.48 19.31 2.85
CA GLU A 161 -5.66 20.52 3.03
C GLU A 161 -6.44 21.62 3.77
N LEU A 162 -7.72 21.83 3.41
CA LEU A 162 -8.60 22.78 4.12
C LEU A 162 -8.77 22.42 5.60
N SER A 163 -9.04 21.14 5.91
CA SER A 163 -9.18 20.69 7.29
C SER A 163 -7.88 20.79 8.11
N GLN A 164 -6.73 20.53 7.48
CA GLN A 164 -5.43 20.74 8.12
C GLN A 164 -5.16 22.21 8.40
N LEU A 165 -5.53 23.11 7.47
CA LEU A 165 -5.38 24.54 7.65
C LEU A 165 -6.28 25.05 8.78
N GLU A 166 -7.53 24.58 8.84
CA GLU A 166 -8.48 24.91 9.92
C GLU A 166 -7.94 24.51 11.29
N ASN A 167 -7.38 23.30 11.43
CA ASN A 167 -6.76 22.85 12.67
C ASN A 167 -5.53 23.69 13.05
N LYS A 168 -4.70 24.08 12.08
CA LYS A 168 -3.56 24.98 12.31
C LYS A 168 -4.03 26.36 12.79
N ILE A 169 -5.06 26.92 12.16
CA ILE A 169 -5.66 28.20 12.55
C ILE A 169 -6.22 28.08 13.97
N LEU A 170 -6.97 27.02 14.28
CA LEU A 170 -7.52 26.79 15.61
C LEU A 170 -6.41 26.73 16.67
N ASN A 171 -5.34 25.97 16.41
CA ASN A 171 -4.20 25.87 17.32
C ASN A 171 -3.52 27.23 17.56
N VAL A 172 -3.21 27.97 16.49
CA VAL A 172 -2.63 29.32 16.59
C VAL A 172 -3.55 30.27 17.35
N THR A 173 -4.85 30.20 17.12
CA THR A 173 -5.85 31.03 17.82
C THR A 173 -5.90 30.70 19.31
N THR A 174 -5.81 29.41 19.68
CA THR A 174 -5.76 29.01 21.09
C THR A 174 -4.48 29.46 21.79
N GLU A 175 -3.33 29.38 21.13
CA GLU A 175 -2.07 29.88 21.67
C GLU A 175 -2.06 31.41 21.79
N MET A 176 -2.64 32.12 20.82
CA MET A 176 -2.83 33.57 20.89
C MET A 176 -3.70 33.97 22.09
N LEU A 177 -4.79 33.24 22.35
CA LEU A 177 -5.65 33.47 23.52
C LEU A 177 -4.90 33.23 24.83
N LYS A 178 -4.13 32.14 24.94
CA LYS A 178 -3.29 31.87 26.12
C LYS A 178 -2.25 32.98 26.33
N MET A 179 -1.60 33.43 25.26
CA MET A 179 -0.62 34.52 25.34
C MET A 179 -1.28 35.82 25.81
N ALA A 180 -2.47 36.15 25.32
CA ALA A 180 -3.22 37.33 25.76
C ALA A 180 -3.58 37.27 27.25
N THR A 181 -3.94 36.08 27.78
CA THR A 181 -4.20 35.93 29.23
C THR A 181 -2.94 36.13 30.08
N ARG A 182 -1.81 35.57 29.67
CA ARG A 182 -0.52 35.78 30.35
C ARG A 182 -0.08 37.24 30.33
N TYR A 183 -0.34 37.94 29.21
CA TYR A 183 -0.04 39.36 29.11
C TYR A 183 -0.84 40.18 30.12
N ARG A 184 -2.15 39.92 30.26
CA ARG A 184 -2.99 40.57 31.29
C ARG A 184 -2.50 40.29 32.71
N GLU A 185 -2.09 39.06 33.02
CA GLU A 185 -1.51 38.74 34.34
C GLU A 185 -0.22 39.52 34.59
N LEU A 186 0.60 39.71 33.55
CA LEU A 186 1.83 40.47 33.64
C LEU A 186 1.56 41.96 33.84
N GLU A 187 0.56 42.53 33.17
CA GLU A 187 0.11 43.91 33.38
C GLU A 187 -0.31 44.16 34.83
N VAL A 188 -1.08 43.23 35.43
CA VAL A 188 -1.49 43.33 36.83
C VAL A 188 -0.29 43.28 37.79
N LYS A 189 0.68 42.39 37.53
CA LYS A 189 1.91 42.32 38.34
C LYS A 189 2.73 43.61 38.22
N TYR A 190 2.80 44.19 37.02
CA TYR A 190 3.51 45.44 36.79
C TYR A 190 2.84 46.61 37.51
N ALA A 191 1.50 46.66 37.52
CA ALA A 191 0.75 47.64 38.31
C ALA A 191 1.06 47.51 39.82
N SER A 192 1.05 46.29 40.36
CA SER A 192 1.40 46.05 41.77
C SER A 192 2.84 46.46 42.12
N LEU A 193 3.79 46.22 41.20
CA LEU A 193 5.18 46.66 41.40
C LEU A 193 5.28 48.19 41.39
N THR A 194 4.53 48.85 40.51
CA THR A 194 4.48 50.31 40.43
C THR A 194 3.98 50.91 41.75
N ASP A 195 2.94 50.32 42.35
CA ASP A 195 2.42 50.75 43.65
C ASP A 195 3.44 50.57 44.78
N LEU A 196 4.20 49.46 44.77
CA LEU A 196 5.24 49.22 45.75
C LEU A 196 6.38 50.25 45.64
N VAL A 197 6.82 50.55 44.42
CA VAL A 197 7.86 51.57 44.17
C VAL A 197 7.38 52.95 44.62
N ASN A 198 6.12 53.30 44.33
CA ASN A 198 5.53 54.55 44.81
C ASN A 198 5.51 54.62 46.35
N ASN A 199 5.10 53.54 47.03
CA ASN A 199 5.12 53.47 48.49
C ASN A 199 6.53 53.58 49.07
N GLN A 200 7.51 52.90 48.47
CA GLN A 200 8.92 53.00 48.87
C GLN A 200 9.45 54.43 48.66
N SER A 201 9.09 55.07 47.55
CA SER A 201 9.46 56.46 47.28
C SER A 201 8.92 57.40 48.35
N VAL A 202 7.67 57.25 48.78
CA VAL A 202 7.10 58.05 49.89
C VAL A 202 7.86 57.82 51.19
N MET A 203 8.15 56.56 51.55
CA MET A 203 8.90 56.24 52.77
C MET A 203 10.31 56.82 52.76
N ILE A 204 11.00 56.77 51.61
CA ILE A 204 12.33 57.36 51.45
C ILE A 204 12.25 58.86 51.69
N THR A 205 11.29 59.58 51.08
CA THR A 205 11.14 61.03 51.29
C THR A 205 10.90 61.39 52.76
N LEU A 206 10.11 60.60 53.48
CA LEU A 206 9.85 60.82 54.91
C LEU A 206 11.10 60.57 55.78
N LEU A 207 11.88 59.54 55.45
CA LEU A 207 13.15 59.26 56.14
C LEU A 207 14.21 60.32 55.84
N GLU A 208 14.27 60.83 54.61
CA GLU A 208 15.14 61.94 54.23
C GLU A 208 14.79 63.21 55.01
N GLU A 209 13.50 63.56 55.13
CA GLU A 209 13.07 64.69 55.96
C GLU A 209 13.43 64.50 57.44
N GLN A 210 13.24 63.29 57.99
CA GLN A 210 13.57 62.99 59.38
C GLN A 210 15.09 63.04 59.64
N CYS A 211 15.89 62.56 58.69
CA CYS A 211 17.35 62.63 58.72
C CYS A 211 17.81 64.09 58.66
N LEU A 212 17.28 64.89 57.73
CA LEU A 212 17.57 66.31 57.64
C LEU A 212 17.21 67.06 58.92
N ARG A 213 16.12 66.72 59.60
CA ARG A 213 15.79 67.31 60.93
C ARG A 213 16.79 66.94 62.03
N ILE A 214 17.36 65.73 61.99
CA ILE A 214 18.41 65.28 62.94
C ILE A 214 19.74 66.01 62.67
N PHE A 215 20.07 66.24 61.40
CA PHE A 215 21.30 66.92 60.98
C PHE A 215 21.18 68.45 60.90
N SER A 216 19.98 69.03 60.97
CA SER A 216 19.72 70.49 60.99
C SER A 216 20.17 71.19 62.29
N ARG A 217 21.01 70.55 63.11
CA ARG A 217 21.76 71.24 64.16
C ARG A 217 23.17 71.66 63.73
N GLN A 218 23.61 71.39 62.50
CA GLN A 218 24.86 71.91 61.95
C GLN A 218 24.82 72.03 60.41
N ASP A 219 24.66 73.28 59.94
CA ASP A 219 24.94 73.90 58.62
C ASP A 219 24.49 73.26 57.28
N PRO A 220 24.20 74.10 56.25
CA PRO A 220 23.54 73.67 55.03
C PRO A 220 24.54 73.23 53.95
N HIS A 221 24.38 72.01 53.42
CA HIS A 221 25.00 71.61 52.16
C HIS A 221 23.95 71.06 51.18
N LEU A 222 24.08 71.53 49.94
CA LEU A 222 23.16 71.38 48.82
C LEU A 222 22.87 69.92 48.46
N SER A 223 21.60 69.60 48.23
CA SER A 223 21.14 68.35 47.61
C SER A 223 21.22 68.41 46.07
N PRO A 224 21.67 67.34 45.37
CA PRO A 224 21.53 67.21 43.93
C PRO A 224 20.08 66.81 43.54
N PRO A 225 19.64 67.04 42.28
CA PRO A 225 18.24 66.96 41.92
C PRO A 225 17.71 65.51 41.86
N LEU A 226 16.44 65.35 42.26
CA LEU A 226 15.67 64.12 42.11
C LEU A 226 15.58 63.72 40.63
N VAL A 227 15.89 62.45 40.35
CA VAL A 227 15.68 61.85 39.02
C VAL A 227 14.19 61.56 38.84
N GLN A 228 13.53 62.26 37.93
CA GLN A 228 12.18 61.89 37.46
C GLN A 228 12.25 60.56 36.70
N VAL A 229 11.60 59.52 37.23
CA VAL A 229 11.31 58.31 36.47
C VAL A 229 10.07 58.59 35.60
N VAL A 230 10.32 59.13 34.40
CA VAL A 230 9.31 59.20 33.34
C VAL A 230 9.21 57.81 32.69
N PRO A 231 8.01 57.23 32.53
CA PRO A 231 7.84 56.05 31.69
C PRO A 231 8.23 56.40 30.25
N GLN A 232 9.32 55.81 29.75
CA GLN A 232 9.67 55.92 28.34
C GLN A 232 8.58 55.26 27.49
N HIS A 233 7.83 56.08 26.77
CA HIS A 233 7.11 55.64 25.57
C HIS A 233 8.11 55.04 24.59
N ILE A 234 7.92 53.77 24.25
CA ILE A 234 8.63 53.12 23.16
C ILE A 234 8.03 53.66 21.84
N PRO A 235 8.86 54.16 20.91
CA PRO A 235 8.39 54.77 19.67
C PRO A 235 7.83 53.71 18.70
N ASN A 236 6.67 54.04 18.16
CA ASN A 236 6.09 53.42 16.98
C ASN A 236 6.76 53.95 15.69
N SER A 237 6.79 53.09 14.67
CA SER A 237 7.06 53.34 13.24
C SER A 237 8.50 53.17 12.74
N HIS A 238 8.71 52.16 11.88
CA HIS A 238 8.72 52.31 10.41
C HIS A 238 8.35 50.96 9.77
N GLN A 239 7.19 50.87 9.12
CA GLN A 239 7.04 50.92 7.66
C GLN A 239 7.77 49.79 6.91
N TYR A 240 7.04 48.71 6.66
CA TYR A 240 7.10 48.03 5.37
C TYR A 240 5.78 48.27 4.64
N THR A 241 5.79 49.22 3.72
CA THR A 241 4.81 49.33 2.63
C THR A 241 5.10 48.26 1.58
N PRO A 242 4.05 47.67 1.01
CA PRO A 242 3.90 47.76 -0.45
C PRO A 242 2.62 48.55 -0.79
N GLY A 243 2.78 49.59 -1.60
CA GLY A 243 1.67 50.33 -2.19
C GLY A 243 1.07 49.63 -3.41
N LEU A 244 -0.26 49.77 -3.52
CA LEU A 244 -1.05 50.05 -4.72
C LEU A 244 -0.89 49.16 -5.97
N LEU A 245 -1.91 48.32 -6.22
CA LEU A 245 -2.97 48.61 -7.21
C LEU A 245 -4.09 47.57 -7.12
N GLY A 246 -5.32 48.03 -6.86
CA GLY A 246 -6.55 47.39 -7.37
C GLY A 246 -7.64 47.30 -6.32
N GLY A 247 -8.36 48.40 -6.11
CA GLY A 247 -9.61 48.42 -5.36
C GLY A 247 -10.73 47.67 -6.08
N ASN A 248 -11.73 47.28 -5.31
CA ASN A 248 -13.12 47.64 -5.55
C ASN A 248 -13.87 47.51 -4.22
N GLU A 249 -14.11 48.65 -3.60
CA GLU A 249 -15.17 48.83 -2.62
C GLU A 249 -16.51 48.58 -3.33
N ILE A 250 -17.38 47.77 -2.72
CA ILE A 250 -18.81 47.87 -2.97
C ILE A 250 -19.43 48.56 -1.76
N GLN A 251 -19.77 49.81 -2.03
CA GLN A 251 -20.70 50.71 -1.35
C GLN A 251 -21.77 49.98 -0.52
N ARG A 252 -21.85 50.33 0.77
CA ARG A 252 -23.11 50.23 1.52
C ARG A 252 -23.95 51.44 1.19
N ASP A 253 -25.22 51.20 0.87
CA ASP A 253 -26.31 52.15 1.07
C ASP A 253 -27.46 51.43 1.82
N PRO A 254 -28.22 52.11 2.70
CA PRO A 254 -29.03 51.50 3.75
C PRO A 254 -30.51 51.42 3.40
N GLY A 255 -31.20 50.38 3.90
CA GLY A 255 -32.66 50.35 3.90
C GLY A 255 -33.27 49.07 4.50
N TYR A 256 -34.15 49.28 5.50
CA TYR A 256 -35.14 48.35 6.08
C TYR A 256 -34.68 47.40 7.22
N PRO A 257 -35.58 47.11 8.19
CA PRO A 257 -35.34 47.39 9.61
C PRO A 257 -35.05 46.12 10.42
N ARG A 258 -34.34 46.31 11.53
CA ARG A 258 -34.35 45.36 12.64
C ARG A 258 -35.78 45.28 13.17
N ASP A 259 -36.35 44.06 13.21
CA ASP A 259 -37.09 43.62 14.37
C ASP A 259 -37.32 42.10 14.37
N LEU A 260 -37.24 41.53 15.58
CA LEU A 260 -37.65 40.19 16.02
C LEU A 260 -36.70 39.02 15.73
N MET A 261 -35.69 38.88 16.59
CA MET A 261 -35.09 37.58 16.91
C MET A 261 -35.55 37.17 18.32
N PRO A 262 -36.17 36.00 18.52
CA PRO A 262 -36.58 35.53 19.85
C PRO A 262 -35.35 35.09 20.69
N PRO A 263 -35.45 35.09 22.02
CA PRO A 263 -34.30 34.86 22.91
C PRO A 263 -33.80 33.41 22.84
N PRO A 264 -32.50 33.17 23.14
CA PRO A 264 -31.91 31.85 23.14
C PRO A 264 -32.39 31.03 24.35
N ASP A 265 -33.00 29.88 24.08
CA ASP A 265 -33.30 28.88 25.09
C ASP A 265 -32.02 28.29 25.69
N LEU A 266 -32.15 28.01 26.99
CA LEU A 266 -31.14 27.50 27.90
C LEU A 266 -30.40 26.27 27.37
N ALA A 267 -29.08 26.29 27.54
CA ALA A 267 -28.17 25.20 27.21
C ALA A 267 -28.57 23.88 27.88
N THR A 268 -29.00 22.91 27.08
CA THR A 268 -28.95 21.49 27.47
C THR A 268 -27.51 21.00 27.43
N PRO A 269 -27.03 20.28 28.47
CA PRO A 269 -25.68 19.73 28.50
C PRO A 269 -25.51 18.63 27.44
N PRO A 270 -24.32 18.47 26.83
CA PRO A 270 -24.10 17.44 25.82
C PRO A 270 -24.16 16.06 26.46
N THR A 271 -24.99 15.20 25.89
CA THR A 271 -25.13 13.78 26.19
C THR A 271 -23.74 13.11 26.12
N LYS A 272 -23.34 12.47 27.22
CA LYS A 272 -22.10 11.68 27.30
C LYS A 272 -22.13 10.55 26.27
N SER A 273 -21.21 10.60 25.30
CA SER A 273 -20.86 9.46 24.45
C SER A 273 -20.30 8.32 25.31
N PRO A 274 -20.69 7.04 25.10
CA PRO A 274 -20.27 5.91 25.92
C PRO A 274 -18.89 5.33 25.53
N PHE A 275 -18.14 5.93 24.60
CA PHE A 275 -16.85 5.39 24.19
C PHE A 275 -15.69 6.06 24.94
N LYS A 276 -15.25 5.43 26.03
CA LYS A 276 -13.92 5.69 26.62
C LYS A 276 -12.86 5.00 25.77
N ILE A 277 -12.16 5.75 24.94
CA ILE A 277 -10.87 5.34 24.38
C ILE A 277 -9.88 5.37 25.56
N PRO A 278 -9.07 4.31 25.80
CA PRO A 278 -8.05 4.35 26.84
C PRO A 278 -7.10 5.55 26.60
N PRO A 279 -6.68 6.27 27.66
CA PRO A 279 -5.70 7.34 27.50
C PRO A 279 -4.38 6.73 27.01
N VAL A 280 -3.84 7.28 25.91
CA VAL A 280 -2.49 6.98 25.44
C VAL A 280 -1.50 7.43 26.51
N THR A 281 -0.70 6.50 27.02
CA THR A 281 0.38 6.78 27.96
C THR A 281 1.63 7.22 27.20
N PHE A 282 2.03 8.49 27.38
CA PHE A 282 3.31 9.02 26.91
C PHE A 282 4.33 8.96 28.05
N ILE A 283 5.43 8.23 27.85
CA ILE A 283 6.51 8.13 28.84
C ILE A 283 7.73 8.90 28.32
N ASN A 284 8.01 10.03 28.97
CA ASN A 284 9.09 10.95 28.62
C ASN A 284 10.41 10.67 29.37
N GLU A 285 10.49 9.56 30.09
CA GLU A 285 11.71 9.16 30.80
C GLU A 285 12.64 8.40 29.86
N GLY A 286 13.88 8.84 29.74
CA GLY A 286 14.92 8.23 28.90
C GLY A 286 15.06 8.83 27.49
N PRO A 287 16.16 8.49 26.83
CA PRO A 287 15.91 7.60 25.71
C PRO A 287 16.47 6.21 25.98
N PHE A 288 15.60 5.19 25.88
CA PHE A 288 16.01 3.78 25.96
C PHE A 288 16.58 3.30 24.63
N LYS A 289 17.33 2.20 24.60
CA LYS A 289 17.88 1.64 23.34
C LYS A 289 16.78 1.00 22.48
N ASP A 290 15.79 0.41 23.13
CA ASP A 290 14.63 -0.28 22.58
C ASP A 290 13.56 -0.47 23.69
N CYS A 291 12.41 -1.02 23.32
CA CYS A 291 11.32 -1.29 24.27
C CYS A 291 11.66 -2.35 25.32
N GLN A 292 12.60 -3.23 25.05
CA GLN A 292 13.03 -4.25 26.00
C GLN A 292 13.84 -3.60 27.14
N HIS A 293 14.74 -2.66 26.84
CA HIS A 293 15.44 -1.86 27.84
C HIS A 293 14.47 -0.99 28.66
N ALA A 294 13.44 -0.41 28.02
CA ALA A 294 12.41 0.32 28.74
C ALA A 294 11.65 -0.58 29.74
N LYS A 295 11.35 -1.81 29.34
CA LYS A 295 10.71 -2.81 30.20
C LYS A 295 11.60 -3.23 31.37
N GLU A 296 12.89 -3.47 31.12
CA GLU A 296 13.88 -3.80 32.15
C GLU A 296 14.09 -2.66 33.16
N ALA A 297 13.96 -1.40 32.71
CA ALA A 297 13.96 -0.23 33.57
C ALA A 297 12.68 -0.07 34.42
N GLY A 298 11.72 -0.99 34.31
CA GLY A 298 10.48 -1.01 35.10
C GLY A 298 9.25 -0.44 34.39
N HIS A 299 9.37 -0.02 33.13
CA HIS A 299 8.22 0.49 32.38
C HIS A 299 7.50 -0.64 31.63
N SER A 300 6.51 -1.25 32.28
CA SER A 300 5.78 -2.41 31.76
C SER A 300 4.42 -2.09 31.12
N VAL A 301 4.10 -0.82 30.85
CA VAL A 301 2.82 -0.39 30.26
C VAL A 301 2.96 -0.27 28.74
N SER A 302 1.98 -0.70 27.94
CA SER A 302 2.03 -0.44 26.49
C SER A 302 1.73 1.04 26.20
N GLY A 303 2.47 1.65 25.29
CA GLY A 303 2.30 3.07 24.97
C GLY A 303 3.41 3.64 24.10
N ILE A 304 3.47 4.97 24.01
CA ILE A 304 4.52 5.67 23.26
C ILE A 304 5.71 5.93 24.17
N TYR A 305 6.88 5.52 23.69
CA TYR A 305 8.16 5.70 24.35
C TYR A 305 9.14 6.45 23.47
N MET A 306 10.07 7.15 24.13
CA MET A 306 11.22 7.77 23.47
C MET A 306 12.38 6.78 23.43
N ILE A 307 12.76 6.35 22.23
CA ILE A 307 13.82 5.36 21.99
C ILE A 307 14.95 6.01 21.20
N LYS A 308 16.20 5.78 21.61
CA LYS A 308 17.39 6.18 20.87
C LYS A 308 18.29 4.95 20.70
N PRO A 309 18.25 4.29 19.54
CA PRO A 309 19.20 3.25 19.20
C PRO A 309 20.65 3.77 19.27
N GLU A 310 21.61 2.90 19.56
CA GLU A 310 23.02 3.30 19.76
C GLU A 310 23.61 4.06 18.56
N ASN A 311 23.29 3.59 17.35
CA ASN A 311 23.79 4.16 16.10
C ASN A 311 22.90 5.28 15.51
N SER A 312 21.89 5.73 16.25
CA SER A 312 20.95 6.75 15.77
C SER A 312 21.43 8.18 16.03
N ASN A 313 21.15 9.07 15.07
CA ASN A 313 21.48 10.50 15.19
C ASN A 313 20.59 11.27 16.20
N GLY A 314 19.47 10.67 16.62
CA GLY A 314 18.52 11.31 17.52
C GLY A 314 17.46 10.33 18.03
N PRO A 315 16.74 10.69 19.09
CA PRO A 315 15.66 9.87 19.61
C PRO A 315 14.45 9.85 18.66
N MET A 316 13.69 8.77 18.71
CA MET A 316 12.47 8.54 17.95
C MET A 316 11.33 8.10 18.88
N GLN A 317 10.10 8.49 18.55
CA GLN A 317 8.91 8.03 19.24
C GLN A 317 8.38 6.77 18.56
N LEU A 318 8.07 5.75 19.34
CA LEU A 318 7.48 4.50 18.83
C LEU A 318 6.60 3.83 19.88
N TRP A 319 5.76 2.89 19.44
CA TRP A 319 4.90 2.12 20.33
C TRP A 319 5.65 0.92 20.90
N CYS A 320 5.69 0.81 22.23
CA CYS A 320 6.14 -0.39 22.93
C CYS A 320 4.95 -1.25 23.31
N GLU A 321 4.96 -2.51 22.88
CA GLU A 321 3.95 -3.50 23.23
C GLU A 321 4.46 -4.38 24.39
N ASN A 322 3.86 -4.16 25.56
CA ASN A 322 4.20 -4.85 26.80
C ASN A 322 3.10 -5.82 27.28
N SER A 323 1.92 -5.83 26.63
CA SER A 323 0.81 -6.70 27.03
C SER A 323 0.98 -8.16 26.59
N LEU A 324 1.78 -8.40 25.55
CA LEU A 324 2.08 -9.74 25.03
C LEU A 324 3.28 -10.32 25.77
N ASP A 325 3.08 -11.33 26.62
CA ASP A 325 4.18 -12.02 27.33
C ASP A 325 5.25 -12.54 26.34
N PRO A 326 6.56 -12.25 26.52
CA PRO A 326 7.22 -11.62 27.68
C PRO A 326 7.41 -10.10 27.61
N GLY A 327 6.64 -9.38 26.80
CA GLY A 327 6.65 -7.92 26.63
C GLY A 327 7.93 -7.40 25.99
N GLY A 328 8.11 -6.07 25.98
CA GLY A 328 9.32 -5.42 25.47
C GLY A 328 9.40 -5.39 23.95
N TRP A 329 8.27 -5.47 23.26
CA TRP A 329 8.21 -5.49 21.80
C TRP A 329 8.22 -4.08 21.23
N THR A 330 9.13 -3.81 20.30
CA THR A 330 9.18 -2.56 19.54
C THR A 330 8.35 -2.70 18.29
N VAL A 331 7.23 -1.98 18.18
CA VAL A 331 6.35 -2.05 17.00
C VAL A 331 6.94 -1.23 15.85
N ILE A 332 7.19 -1.89 14.71
CA ILE A 332 7.79 -1.27 13.51
C ILE A 332 6.76 -0.97 12.42
N GLN A 333 5.63 -1.68 12.45
CA GLN A 333 4.51 -1.48 11.52
C GLN A 333 3.20 -1.86 12.21
N LYS A 334 2.14 -1.07 11.97
CA LYS A 334 0.79 -1.35 12.48
C LYS A 334 -0.27 -0.97 11.46
N ARG A 335 -1.21 -1.89 11.20
CA ARG A 335 -2.42 -1.73 10.38
C ARG A 335 -3.63 -2.16 11.19
N THR A 336 -4.71 -1.38 11.17
CA THR A 336 -5.91 -1.65 11.98
C THR A 336 -7.22 -1.15 11.34
N ASP A 337 -7.19 -0.05 10.60
CA ASP A 337 -8.41 0.66 10.19
C ASP A 337 -8.36 1.32 8.80
N GLY A 338 -7.20 1.28 8.12
CA GLY A 338 -7.00 1.92 6.82
C GLY A 338 -6.95 3.45 6.87
N SER A 339 -6.71 4.05 8.04
CA SER A 339 -6.61 5.51 8.21
C SER A 339 -5.40 6.12 7.51
N VAL A 340 -4.34 5.33 7.30
CA VAL A 340 -3.09 5.80 6.69
C VAL A 340 -2.87 5.20 5.30
N ASN A 341 -2.48 6.06 4.35
CA ASN A 341 -2.11 5.62 3.01
C ASN A 341 -0.67 5.06 2.99
N PHE A 342 -0.54 3.77 2.69
CA PHE A 342 0.74 3.06 2.54
C PHE A 342 1.26 3.03 1.08
N PHE A 343 0.50 3.50 0.09
CA PHE A 343 1.00 3.66 -1.26
C PHE A 343 1.86 4.93 -1.37
N ARG A 344 3.11 4.81 -0.90
CA ARG A 344 4.07 5.92 -0.73
C ARG A 344 5.37 5.67 -1.50
N ASN A 345 6.12 6.75 -1.71
CA ASN A 345 7.41 6.76 -2.38
C ASN A 345 8.56 6.31 -1.44
N TRP A 346 9.77 6.17 -2.01
CA TRP A 346 10.97 5.72 -1.29
C TRP A 346 11.27 6.57 -0.05
N GLU A 347 11.26 7.89 -0.20
CA GLU A 347 11.66 8.83 0.85
C GLU A 347 10.74 8.75 2.07
N ASN A 348 9.43 8.59 1.86
CA ASN A 348 8.48 8.38 2.96
C ASN A 348 8.71 7.04 3.66
N TYR A 349 8.95 5.96 2.90
CA TYR A 349 9.26 4.65 3.48
C TYR A 349 10.60 4.65 4.24
N LYS A 350 11.57 5.44 3.79
CA LYS A 350 12.85 5.63 4.47
C LYS A 350 12.67 6.33 5.82
N LYS A 351 11.98 7.47 5.85
CA LYS A 351 11.80 8.31 7.04
C LYS A 351 10.78 7.76 8.04
N GLY A 352 9.75 7.07 7.56
CA GLY A 352 8.59 6.69 8.36
C GLY A 352 7.39 7.62 8.13
N PHE A 353 6.18 7.10 8.37
CA PHE A 353 4.93 7.84 8.20
C PHE A 353 3.80 7.22 9.02
N GLY A 354 2.72 7.98 9.19
CA GLY A 354 1.54 7.57 9.96
C GLY A 354 1.53 8.17 11.36
N ASN A 355 0.75 7.57 12.25
CA ASN A 355 0.63 8.01 13.64
C ASN A 355 0.98 6.84 14.57
N THR A 356 1.89 7.04 15.51
CA THR A 356 2.33 6.04 16.50
C THR A 356 1.19 5.51 17.37
N ASP A 357 0.13 6.30 17.54
CA ASP A 357 -1.10 5.89 18.25
C ASP A 357 -2.08 5.07 17.39
N GLY A 358 -1.86 5.01 16.08
CA GLY A 358 -2.76 4.37 15.12
C GLY A 358 -2.00 3.48 14.14
N GLU A 359 -2.25 3.67 12.84
CA GLU A 359 -1.48 3.00 11.79
C GLU A 359 -0.19 3.77 11.49
N TYR A 360 0.93 3.05 11.39
CA TYR A 360 2.18 3.66 11.00
C TYR A 360 3.19 2.67 10.43
N TRP A 361 4.19 3.24 9.80
CA TRP A 361 5.44 2.62 9.38
C TRP A 361 6.59 3.38 10.04
N LEU A 362 7.42 2.68 10.82
CA LEU A 362 8.47 3.33 11.62
C LEU A 362 9.54 4.02 10.75
N GLY A 363 9.76 3.53 9.53
CA GLY A 363 10.80 4.03 8.63
C GLY A 363 11.94 3.03 8.47
N LEU A 364 12.38 2.79 7.24
CA LEU A 364 13.45 1.82 6.93
C LEU A 364 14.76 2.18 7.63
N GLU A 365 15.08 3.47 7.72
CA GLU A 365 16.30 3.93 8.40
C GLU A 365 16.24 3.63 9.90
N ASN A 366 15.10 3.90 10.53
CA ASN A 366 14.88 3.64 11.95
C ASN A 366 14.92 2.13 12.25
N ILE A 367 14.29 1.32 11.40
CA ILE A 367 14.30 -0.15 11.52
C ILE A 367 15.71 -0.70 11.29
N TYR A 368 16.46 -0.15 10.34
CA TYR A 368 17.86 -0.50 10.10
C TYR A 368 18.70 -0.25 11.36
N MET A 369 18.62 0.95 11.95
CA MET A 369 19.37 1.29 13.16
C MET A 369 19.02 0.38 14.35
N LEU A 370 17.74 0.08 14.55
CA LEU A 370 17.28 -0.84 15.60
C LEU A 370 17.77 -2.27 15.35
N SER A 371 17.59 -2.81 14.15
CA SER A 371 17.91 -4.21 13.85
C SER A 371 19.41 -4.51 13.66
N ASN A 372 20.26 -3.49 13.69
CA ASN A 372 21.72 -3.62 13.56
C ASN A 372 22.48 -3.31 14.86
N GLN A 373 21.81 -2.86 15.93
CA GLN A 373 22.48 -2.64 17.22
C GLN A 373 22.65 -3.94 18.03
N ASP A 374 21.80 -4.95 17.77
CA ASP A 374 21.87 -6.28 18.39
C ASP A 374 21.21 -7.32 17.46
N ASN A 375 21.13 -8.58 17.89
CA ASN A 375 20.36 -9.61 17.21
C ASN A 375 18.88 -9.51 17.62
N TYR A 376 18.02 -9.17 16.67
CA TYR A 376 16.57 -9.05 16.90
C TYR A 376 15.82 -10.22 16.29
N LYS A 377 14.74 -10.64 16.95
CA LYS A 377 13.70 -11.49 16.37
C LYS A 377 12.50 -10.65 15.93
N LEU A 378 11.76 -11.14 14.95
CA LEU A 378 10.56 -10.51 14.41
C LEU A 378 9.34 -11.34 14.76
N LEU A 379 8.30 -10.69 15.28
CA LEU A 379 6.96 -11.24 15.46
C LEU A 379 5.98 -10.47 14.58
N ILE A 380 5.22 -11.20 13.78
CA ILE A 380 4.13 -10.68 12.97
C ILE A 380 2.82 -11.26 13.51
N GLU A 381 1.96 -10.43 14.08
CA GLU A 381 0.60 -10.80 14.45
C GLU A 381 -0.38 -10.38 13.36
N LEU A 382 -1.27 -11.29 13.00
CA LEU A 382 -2.26 -11.13 11.94
C LEU A 382 -3.64 -11.42 12.52
N GLU A 383 -4.59 -10.56 12.21
CA GLU A 383 -5.97 -10.71 12.65
C GLU A 383 -6.93 -10.58 11.47
N ASP A 384 -7.85 -11.53 11.36
CA ASP A 384 -8.88 -11.52 10.33
C ASP A 384 -10.19 -10.86 10.79
N TRP A 385 -11.17 -10.82 9.89
CA TRP A 385 -12.48 -10.22 10.14
C TRP A 385 -13.42 -11.10 10.98
N SER A 386 -12.95 -12.27 11.41
CA SER A 386 -13.63 -13.17 12.34
C SER A 386 -12.96 -13.16 13.72
N ASP A 387 -12.18 -12.12 14.01
CA ASP A 387 -11.44 -11.92 15.26
C ASP A 387 -10.41 -13.04 15.57
N LYS A 388 -10.04 -13.85 14.55
CA LYS A 388 -9.05 -14.91 14.72
C LYS A 388 -7.65 -14.33 14.52
N LYS A 389 -6.84 -14.46 15.57
CA LYS A 389 -5.43 -14.07 15.59
C LYS A 389 -4.51 -15.25 15.30
N VAL A 390 -3.52 -15.02 14.44
CA VAL A 390 -2.42 -15.95 14.14
C VAL A 390 -1.11 -15.17 14.12
N TYR A 391 0.01 -15.87 14.25
CA TYR A 391 1.32 -15.25 14.29
C TYR A 391 2.38 -15.99 13.45
N ALA A 392 3.39 -15.23 13.05
CA ALA A 392 4.62 -15.69 12.42
C ALA A 392 5.80 -15.05 13.13
N GLU A 393 6.67 -15.87 13.72
CA GLU A 393 7.91 -15.47 14.38
C GLU A 393 9.12 -15.90 13.54
N TYR A 394 10.12 -15.02 13.43
CA TYR A 394 11.39 -15.30 12.79
C TYR A 394 12.52 -15.09 13.78
N SER A 395 13.37 -16.10 13.94
CA SER A 395 14.46 -16.13 14.92
C SER A 395 15.56 -15.10 14.69
N SER A 396 15.54 -14.39 13.57
CA SER A 396 16.46 -13.29 13.26
C SER A 396 15.76 -12.36 12.27
N PHE A 397 15.95 -11.06 12.45
CA PHE A 397 15.45 -10.02 11.57
C PHE A 397 16.46 -8.88 11.51
N ARG A 398 16.93 -8.59 10.30
CA ARG A 398 17.89 -7.51 10.05
C ARG A 398 17.67 -6.89 8.68
N LEU A 399 17.90 -5.59 8.59
CA LEU A 399 17.98 -4.88 7.32
C LEU A 399 19.44 -4.54 6.99
N GLU A 400 19.80 -4.65 5.73
CA GLU A 400 21.06 -4.09 5.21
C GLU A 400 20.94 -2.55 5.08
N PRO A 401 22.06 -1.81 4.94
CA PRO A 401 22.00 -0.35 4.75
C PRO A 401 21.30 0.09 3.45
N GLU A 402 21.04 1.40 3.32
CA GLU A 402 20.43 1.98 2.10
C GLU A 402 21.25 1.70 0.84
N SER A 403 22.58 1.59 0.94
CA SER A 403 23.47 1.22 -0.17
C SER A 403 23.14 -0.16 -0.76
N GLU A 404 22.55 -1.04 0.04
CA GLU A 404 22.02 -2.35 -0.36
C GLU A 404 20.48 -2.36 -0.45
N PHE A 405 19.87 -1.18 -0.53
CA PHE A 405 18.42 -0.99 -0.71
C PHE A 405 17.59 -1.62 0.42
N TYR A 406 18.08 -1.54 1.66
CA TYR A 406 17.42 -2.09 2.84
C TYR A 406 17.03 -3.57 2.69
N ARG A 407 17.93 -4.37 2.11
CA ARG A 407 17.69 -5.80 1.87
C ARG A 407 17.30 -6.53 3.17
N LEU A 408 16.26 -7.35 3.09
CA LEU A 408 15.74 -8.11 4.22
C LEU A 408 16.60 -9.35 4.51
N ARG A 409 16.90 -9.60 5.78
CA ARG A 409 17.48 -10.84 6.29
C ARG A 409 16.55 -11.44 7.35
N LEU A 410 16.18 -12.69 7.16
CA LEU A 410 15.34 -13.46 8.09
C LEU A 410 16.03 -14.74 8.55
N GLY A 411 15.78 -15.09 9.81
CA GLY A 411 16.14 -16.36 10.42
C GLY A 411 15.10 -17.46 10.19
N THR A 412 15.09 -18.45 11.08
CA THR A 412 14.16 -19.59 10.99
C THR A 412 12.76 -19.18 11.41
N TYR A 413 11.76 -19.65 10.65
CA TYR A 413 10.35 -19.43 10.92
C TYR A 413 9.80 -20.35 12.03
N GLN A 414 8.89 -19.81 12.83
CA GLN A 414 8.00 -20.54 13.74
C GLN A 414 6.66 -19.82 13.82
N GLY A 415 5.53 -20.53 13.81
CA GLY A 415 4.23 -19.90 14.00
C GLY A 415 3.07 -20.74 13.51
N ASN A 416 1.86 -20.18 13.61
CA ASN A 416 0.62 -20.83 13.17
C ASN A 416 -0.05 -20.10 11.98
N ALA A 417 0.56 -19.02 11.47
CA ALA A 417 0.10 -18.30 10.28
C ALA A 417 0.53 -18.93 8.94
N GLY A 418 1.44 -19.91 8.97
CA GLY A 418 2.22 -20.34 7.78
C GLY A 418 3.32 -19.34 7.42
N ASP A 419 4.27 -19.72 6.56
CA ASP A 419 5.46 -18.92 6.25
C ASP A 419 5.34 -18.18 4.90
N SER A 420 4.69 -17.01 4.93
CA SER A 420 4.58 -16.14 3.74
C SER A 420 5.61 -15.01 3.68
N MET A 421 6.62 -14.99 4.56
CA MET A 421 7.69 -13.98 4.53
C MET A 421 9.03 -14.53 4.03
N MET A 422 9.32 -15.82 4.20
CA MET A 422 10.63 -16.37 3.83
C MET A 422 10.95 -16.24 2.34
N TRP A 423 9.93 -16.22 1.46
CA TRP A 423 10.13 -15.96 0.03
C TRP A 423 10.63 -14.54 -0.30
N HIS A 424 10.51 -13.63 0.67
CA HIS A 424 11.02 -12.26 0.61
C HIS A 424 12.42 -12.13 1.23
N ASN A 425 12.97 -13.19 1.83
CA ASN A 425 14.31 -13.18 2.41
C ASN A 425 15.37 -12.90 1.33
N GLY A 426 16.31 -12.01 1.62
CA GLY A 426 17.34 -11.56 0.70
C GLY A 426 16.88 -10.60 -0.40
N LYS A 427 15.60 -10.19 -0.41
CA LYS A 427 15.07 -9.25 -1.40
C LYS A 427 15.29 -7.81 -0.98
N GLN A 428 15.44 -6.94 -1.98
CA GLN A 428 15.63 -5.51 -1.79
C GLN A 428 14.27 -4.83 -1.63
N PHE A 429 14.24 -3.72 -0.87
CA PHE A 429 13.01 -2.97 -0.71
C PHE A 429 12.66 -2.27 -2.03
N THR A 430 11.38 -2.29 -2.39
CA THR A 430 10.86 -1.73 -3.63
C THR A 430 9.64 -0.86 -3.35
N THR A 431 9.60 0.32 -3.97
CA THR A 431 8.48 1.28 -3.92
C THR A 431 8.03 1.64 -5.33
N LEU A 432 6.94 2.41 -5.43
CA LEU A 432 6.38 2.83 -6.72
C LEU A 432 7.37 3.61 -7.61
N ASP A 433 8.34 4.28 -7.01
CA ASP A 433 9.34 5.13 -7.65
C ASP A 433 10.75 4.51 -7.68
N ARG A 434 10.97 3.38 -6.98
CA ARG A 434 12.26 2.69 -6.94
C ARG A 434 12.07 1.19 -7.04
N ASP A 435 12.22 0.69 -8.27
CA ASP A 435 12.09 -0.72 -8.62
C ASP A 435 13.39 -1.50 -8.34
N LYS A 436 13.31 -2.47 -7.44
CA LYS A 436 14.38 -3.38 -7.03
C LYS A 436 13.87 -4.81 -6.85
N ASP A 437 12.74 -5.13 -7.45
CA ASP A 437 12.17 -6.47 -7.40
C ASP A 437 12.72 -7.35 -8.54
N MET A 438 12.29 -8.60 -8.58
CA MET A 438 12.76 -9.59 -9.57
C MET A 438 11.76 -9.78 -10.73
N TYR A 439 10.69 -8.99 -10.77
CA TYR A 439 9.66 -9.07 -11.77
C TYR A 439 10.00 -8.18 -12.98
N ALA A 440 9.38 -8.47 -14.13
CA ALA A 440 9.65 -7.73 -15.36
C ALA A 440 9.06 -6.31 -15.37
N GLY A 441 8.18 -5.99 -14.42
CA GLY A 441 7.70 -4.65 -14.14
C GLY A 441 7.65 -4.42 -12.64
N ASN A 442 7.20 -3.25 -12.20
CA ASN A 442 7.26 -2.89 -10.79
C ASN A 442 6.10 -3.49 -9.99
N CYS A 443 6.38 -4.42 -9.07
CA CYS A 443 5.41 -5.05 -8.18
C CYS A 443 4.67 -4.04 -7.29
N ALA A 444 5.32 -2.96 -6.85
CA ALA A 444 4.70 -1.92 -6.04
C ALA A 444 3.57 -1.18 -6.78
N HIS A 445 3.61 -1.09 -8.12
CA HIS A 445 2.51 -0.54 -8.90
C HIS A 445 1.26 -1.43 -8.88
N PHE A 446 1.43 -2.74 -8.74
CA PHE A 446 0.34 -3.70 -8.72
C PHE A 446 -0.18 -3.94 -7.30
N HIS A 447 0.72 -4.11 -6.32
CA HIS A 447 0.41 -4.46 -4.93
C HIS A 447 0.22 -3.25 -4.00
N LYS A 448 0.49 -2.03 -4.49
CA LYS A 448 0.17 -0.74 -3.84
C LYS A 448 0.79 -0.49 -2.47
N GLY A 449 1.88 -1.18 -2.13
CA GLY A 449 2.68 -0.91 -0.94
C GLY A 449 4.17 -0.86 -1.27
N GLY A 450 4.98 -0.34 -0.34
CA GLY A 450 6.42 -0.55 -0.33
C GLY A 450 6.75 -1.85 0.42
N TRP A 451 7.53 -2.74 -0.20
CA TRP A 451 7.83 -4.05 0.36
C TRP A 451 9.11 -4.65 -0.22
N TRP A 452 9.62 -5.70 0.43
CA TRP A 452 10.68 -6.54 -0.11
C TRP A 452 10.14 -7.49 -1.18
N TYR A 453 9.60 -6.94 -2.27
CA TYR A 453 8.98 -7.74 -3.34
C TYR A 453 9.98 -8.68 -4.01
N ASN A 454 9.47 -9.84 -4.44
CA ASN A 454 10.17 -10.79 -5.29
C ASN A 454 9.52 -10.77 -6.69
N ALA A 455 8.60 -11.68 -7.01
CA ALA A 455 7.86 -11.66 -8.28
C ALA A 455 6.41 -12.23 -8.16
N CYS A 456 5.51 -11.64 -7.38
CA CYS A 456 5.66 -10.38 -6.64
C CYS A 456 5.66 -10.57 -5.12
N ALA A 457 4.61 -11.15 -4.53
CA ALA A 457 4.52 -11.29 -3.08
C ALA A 457 3.79 -12.55 -2.60
N HIS A 458 4.27 -13.14 -1.51
CA HIS A 458 3.52 -14.11 -0.69
C HIS A 458 2.87 -13.42 0.53
N SER A 459 3.44 -12.30 0.99
CA SER A 459 2.83 -11.40 1.97
C SER A 459 2.90 -9.96 1.47
N ASN A 460 1.85 -9.18 1.76
CA ASN A 460 1.76 -7.77 1.37
C ASN A 460 1.18 -6.92 2.51
N LEU A 461 1.86 -6.89 3.65
CA LEU A 461 1.32 -6.24 4.87
C LEU A 461 1.19 -4.71 4.74
N ASN A 462 1.89 -4.13 3.77
CA ASN A 462 1.84 -2.73 3.41
C ASN A 462 0.84 -2.42 2.27
N GLY A 463 0.02 -3.39 1.87
CA GLY A 463 -1.00 -3.23 0.83
C GLY A 463 -2.19 -2.35 1.22
N VAL A 464 -3.19 -2.35 0.35
CA VAL A 464 -4.47 -1.67 0.52
C VAL A 464 -5.30 -2.36 1.59
N TRP A 465 -5.70 -1.61 2.60
CA TRP A 465 -6.62 -2.11 3.61
C TRP A 465 -8.04 -2.17 3.03
N TYR A 466 -8.64 -3.36 2.96
CA TYR A 466 -10.00 -3.54 2.46
C TYR A 466 -10.91 -3.99 3.60
N ARG A 467 -11.98 -3.21 3.83
CA ARG A 467 -12.99 -3.54 4.83
C ARG A 467 -13.73 -4.82 4.46
N GLY A 468 -13.87 -5.74 5.41
CA GLY A 468 -14.65 -6.98 5.25
C GLY A 468 -13.89 -8.16 4.64
N GLY A 469 -12.58 -8.06 4.46
CA GLY A 469 -11.73 -9.19 4.09
C GLY A 469 -11.69 -9.43 2.60
N HIS A 470 -12.78 -9.96 2.04
CA HIS A 470 -12.85 -10.25 0.61
C HIS A 470 -12.97 -8.96 -0.19
N TYR A 471 -12.12 -8.82 -1.22
CA TYR A 471 -12.13 -7.68 -2.11
C TYR A 471 -12.08 -8.11 -3.57
N ARG A 472 -12.44 -7.19 -4.45
CA ARG A 472 -12.34 -7.36 -5.91
C ARG A 472 -11.48 -6.23 -6.45
N SER A 473 -10.24 -6.56 -6.77
CA SER A 473 -9.31 -5.69 -7.50
C SER A 473 -8.77 -6.46 -8.69
N ARG A 474 -8.21 -5.74 -9.68
CA ARG A 474 -7.56 -6.36 -10.84
C ARG A 474 -6.33 -7.16 -10.41
N TYR A 475 -5.69 -6.75 -9.32
CA TYR A 475 -4.51 -7.37 -8.75
C TYR A 475 -4.77 -7.73 -7.29
N GLN A 476 -3.93 -8.60 -6.73
CA GLN A 476 -3.98 -8.97 -5.32
C GLN A 476 -3.24 -7.91 -4.49
N ASP A 477 -3.87 -6.76 -4.27
CA ASP A 477 -3.27 -5.57 -3.64
C ASP A 477 -3.65 -5.35 -2.17
N GLY A 478 -4.39 -6.28 -1.57
CA GLY A 478 -4.80 -6.23 -0.17
C GLY A 478 -3.67 -6.45 0.83
N ILE A 479 -3.98 -6.31 2.11
CA ILE A 479 -3.11 -6.71 3.22
C ILE A 479 -3.24 -8.22 3.40
N PHE A 480 -2.44 -9.01 2.68
CA PHE A 480 -2.62 -10.46 2.68
C PHE A 480 -1.41 -11.21 3.22
N TRP A 481 -1.69 -12.44 3.65
CA TRP A 481 -0.73 -13.48 4.01
C TRP A 481 -1.17 -14.78 3.34
N ALA A 482 -0.40 -15.23 2.34
CA ALA A 482 -0.84 -16.28 1.41
C ALA A 482 -1.20 -17.60 2.09
N GLU A 483 -0.39 -18.06 3.05
CA GLU A 483 -0.62 -19.35 3.72
C GLU A 483 -1.77 -19.33 4.73
N TYR A 484 -2.29 -18.15 5.09
CA TYR A 484 -3.38 -18.05 6.07
C TYR A 484 -4.77 -17.89 5.42
N ARG A 485 -5.00 -16.79 4.70
CA ARG A 485 -6.29 -16.48 4.05
C ARG A 485 -6.17 -16.31 2.53
N GLY A 486 -4.98 -16.51 1.97
CA GLY A 486 -4.70 -16.35 0.55
C GLY A 486 -4.59 -14.89 0.11
N GLY A 487 -4.17 -14.68 -1.15
CA GLY A 487 -3.91 -13.34 -1.71
C GLY A 487 -5.14 -12.51 -2.08
N SER A 488 -6.37 -13.02 -1.89
CA SER A 488 -7.62 -12.29 -2.22
C SER A 488 -8.43 -11.92 -0.97
N TYR A 489 -7.77 -11.94 0.20
CA TYR A 489 -8.33 -11.58 1.49
C TYR A 489 -7.43 -10.54 2.16
N SER A 490 -7.99 -9.39 2.51
CA SER A 490 -7.30 -8.32 3.22
C SER A 490 -7.54 -8.46 4.73
N LEU A 491 -6.49 -8.64 5.50
CA LEU A 491 -6.54 -8.79 6.95
C LEU A 491 -7.09 -7.52 7.62
N ARG A 492 -7.73 -7.71 8.77
CA ARG A 492 -8.36 -6.62 9.53
C ARG A 492 -7.29 -5.81 10.27
N ALA A 493 -6.40 -6.50 10.97
CA ALA A 493 -5.29 -5.88 11.67
C ALA A 493 -4.00 -6.68 11.48
N VAL A 494 -2.88 -5.97 11.47
CA VAL A 494 -1.53 -6.52 11.36
C VAL A 494 -0.60 -5.70 12.23
N GLN A 495 0.29 -6.36 12.97
CA GLN A 495 1.37 -5.72 13.70
C GLN A 495 2.68 -6.45 13.41
N MET A 496 3.72 -5.71 13.03
CA MET A 496 5.09 -6.22 12.95
C MET A 496 5.89 -5.62 14.10
N MET A 497 6.56 -6.48 14.86
CA MET A 497 7.23 -6.10 16.09
C MET A 497 8.58 -6.80 16.21
N ILE A 498 9.57 -6.11 16.76
CA ILE A 498 10.91 -6.67 16.95
C ILE A 498 11.32 -6.61 18.41
N LYS A 499 12.13 -7.59 18.83
CA LYS A 499 12.67 -7.68 20.18
C LYS A 499 14.09 -8.26 20.14
N PRO A 500 15.03 -7.80 20.98
CA PRO A 500 16.34 -8.43 21.12
C PRO A 500 16.22 -9.92 21.49
N ILE A 501 17.19 -10.71 21.04
CA ILE A 501 17.33 -12.12 21.40
C ILE A 501 18.34 -12.17 22.54
N ASP A 502 17.93 -12.73 23.68
CA ASP A 502 18.78 -12.90 24.87
C ASP A 502 19.95 -13.86 24.64
#